data_AF-A0A7K8JSB0-F1
#
_entry.id   AF-A0A7K8JSB0-F1
#
_cell.length_a   1.000
_cell.length_b   1.000
_cell.length_c   1.000
_cell.angle_alpha   90.00
_cell.angle_beta   90.00
_cell.angle_gamma   90.00
#
_symmetry.space_group_name_H-M   'P 1'
#
loop_
_entity.id
_entity.type
_entity.pdbx_description
1 polymer ?
#
loop_
_entity_poly.entity_id
_entity_poly.type
_entity_poly.pdbx_seq_one_letter_code
_entity_poly.pdbx_strand_id
1 'polypeptide(L)'
;GLPELALYEIQLMKDPDHSQNEEEKISSSSLRQRLLGTLLQPPRQDPALPSRPYVIGLTGGTGSGKTSIAKLLGHLGAFLIDADKLGHAVYVPGGPAYERVVATFGAEILNEDGTINRKVLGAKVFGKQEQLKSLTDIVWPEIARMAEEQIREAGAQGNQVTAQSWELGAW
;
A
#
# COMPACT_ATOMS: atom_id res chain seq x y z
N GLY A 1 -8.78 2.23 39.76
CA GLY A 1 -8.09 1.02 39.28
C GLY A 1 -8.11 1.05 37.77
N LEU A 2 -6.98 0.80 37.12
CA LEU A 2 -6.93 0.70 35.66
C LEU A 2 -7.74 -0.53 35.20
N PRO A 3 -8.50 -0.44 34.09
CA PRO A 3 -9.30 -1.56 33.60
C PRO A 3 -8.43 -2.71 33.10
N GLU A 4 -9.01 -3.91 33.20
CA GLU A 4 -8.42 -5.21 32.89
C GLU A 4 -7.94 -5.29 31.44
N LEU A 5 -6.72 -5.78 31.25
CA LEU A 5 -6.02 -5.85 29.98
C LEU A 5 -6.65 -6.96 29.13
N ALA A 6 -7.49 -6.61 28.15
CA ALA A 6 -8.10 -7.56 27.23
C ALA A 6 -7.05 -8.13 26.27
N LEU A 7 -6.57 -9.33 26.57
CA LEU A 7 -5.61 -10.08 25.76
C LEU A 7 -6.38 -10.89 24.71
N TYR A 8 -6.18 -10.58 23.43
CA TYR A 8 -6.73 -11.36 22.32
C TYR A 8 -5.64 -12.22 21.71
N GLU A 9 -5.80 -13.53 21.80
CA GLU A 9 -4.89 -14.51 21.21
C GLU A 9 -5.33 -14.79 19.77
N ILE A 10 -4.53 -14.36 18.80
CA ILE A 10 -4.73 -14.70 17.39
C ILE A 10 -4.14 -16.09 17.18
N GLN A 11 -4.96 -17.07 16.80
CA GLN A 11 -4.47 -18.40 16.47
C GLN A 11 -3.56 -18.33 15.24
N LEU A 12 -2.26 -18.50 15.47
CA LEU A 12 -1.27 -18.65 14.42
C LEU A 12 -1.51 -19.98 13.69
N MET A 13 -1.34 -19.99 12.37
CA MET A 13 -1.44 -21.21 11.56
C MET A 13 -0.49 -22.27 12.13
N LYS A 14 -1.05 -23.45 12.44
CA LYS A 14 -0.29 -24.56 13.02
C LYS A 14 0.52 -25.25 11.93
N ASP A 15 1.81 -25.42 12.19
CA ASP A 15 2.70 -26.25 11.38
C ASP A 15 2.37 -27.74 11.62
N PRO A 16 1.90 -28.48 10.61
CA PRO A 16 1.60 -29.90 10.77
C PRO A 16 2.84 -30.79 10.97
N ASP A 17 4.05 -30.29 10.68
CA ASP A 17 5.32 -31.03 10.76
C ASP A 17 6.24 -30.57 11.91
N HIS A 18 5.69 -29.87 12.91
CA HIS A 18 6.45 -29.31 14.04
C HIS A 18 7.16 -30.39 14.87
N SER A 19 8.50 -30.38 14.87
CA SER A 19 9.32 -31.27 15.71
C SER A 19 9.57 -30.66 17.10
N GLN A 20 9.82 -31.49 18.13
CA GLN A 20 9.99 -31.03 19.53
C GLN A 20 11.15 -30.04 19.76
N ASN A 21 12.02 -29.82 18.76
CA ASN A 21 13.20 -28.96 18.86
C ASN A 21 13.08 -27.65 18.05
N GLU A 22 11.92 -27.33 17.46
CA GLU A 22 11.74 -26.11 16.65
C GLU A 22 11.14 -24.95 17.48
N GLU A 23 11.64 -23.73 17.24
CA GLU A 23 11.22 -22.52 17.94
C GLU A 23 9.77 -22.11 17.56
N GLU A 24 8.93 -21.84 18.56
CA GLU A 24 7.54 -21.33 18.38
C GLU A 24 7.47 -19.92 17.76
N LYS A 25 8.59 -19.21 17.61
CA LYS A 25 8.63 -17.84 17.07
C LYS A 25 8.74 -17.83 15.54
N ILE A 26 7.61 -17.53 14.88
CA ILE A 26 7.49 -17.41 13.42
C ILE A 26 8.41 -16.34 12.79
N SER A 27 8.91 -15.38 13.59
CA SER A 27 9.76 -14.30 13.04
C SER A 27 11.08 -14.81 12.45
N SER A 28 11.58 -15.97 12.90
CA SER A 28 12.87 -16.57 12.48
C SER A 28 12.84 -18.10 12.36
N SER A 29 11.66 -18.73 12.34
CA SER A 29 11.56 -20.18 12.32
C SER A 29 11.86 -20.78 10.93
N SER A 30 12.37 -22.02 10.92
CA SER A 30 12.59 -22.83 9.70
C SER A 30 11.33 -22.90 8.84
N LEU A 31 10.15 -22.91 9.45
CA LEU A 31 8.86 -22.85 8.76
C LEU A 31 8.71 -21.59 7.91
N ARG A 32 9.05 -20.41 8.44
CA ARG A 32 9.00 -19.16 7.66
C ARG A 32 9.86 -19.28 6.41
N GLN A 33 11.08 -19.83 6.53
CA GLN A 33 11.96 -20.01 5.38
C GLN A 33 11.40 -21.01 4.36
N ARG A 34 10.78 -22.12 4.81
CA ARG A 34 10.13 -23.10 3.93
C ARG A 34 8.90 -22.54 3.21
N LEU A 35 8.19 -21.62 3.84
CA LEU A 35 7.00 -20.97 3.28
C LEU A 35 7.33 -19.81 2.33
N LEU A 36 8.56 -19.29 2.34
CA LEU A 36 8.95 -18.24 1.39
C LEU A 36 8.89 -18.77 -0.05
N GLY A 37 8.14 -18.08 -0.90
CA GLY A 37 7.94 -18.45 -2.30
C GLY A 37 6.83 -19.48 -2.51
N THR A 38 6.17 -19.97 -1.46
CA THR A 38 4.97 -20.80 -1.59
C THR A 38 3.71 -19.94 -1.53
N LEU A 39 2.65 -20.44 -2.15
CA LEU A 39 1.35 -19.80 -2.11
C LEU A 39 0.65 -20.18 -0.78
N LEU A 40 0.55 -19.22 0.15
CA LEU A 40 -0.11 -19.45 1.44
C LEU A 40 -1.64 -19.56 1.34
N GLN A 41 -2.23 -18.88 0.35
CA GLN A 41 -3.66 -18.85 0.11
C GLN A 41 -3.94 -18.69 -1.39
N PRO A 42 -5.03 -19.28 -1.93
CA PRO A 42 -5.43 -19.08 -3.31
C PRO A 42 -5.51 -17.58 -3.68
N PRO A 43 -5.12 -17.20 -4.91
CA PRO A 43 -5.32 -15.85 -5.40
C PRO A 43 -6.77 -15.41 -5.26
N ARG A 44 -6.97 -14.20 -4.72
CA ARG A 44 -8.28 -13.57 -4.74
C ARG A 44 -8.64 -13.20 -6.18
N GLN A 45 -9.80 -13.64 -6.64
CA GLN A 45 -10.39 -13.16 -7.88
C GLN A 45 -11.18 -11.90 -7.56
N ASP A 46 -10.73 -10.76 -8.08
CA ASP A 46 -11.47 -9.51 -8.00
C ASP A 46 -12.19 -9.26 -9.33
N PRO A 47 -13.53 -9.34 -9.39
CA PRO A 47 -14.27 -9.12 -10.63
C PRO A 47 -14.18 -7.67 -11.14
N ALA A 48 -13.72 -6.72 -10.31
CA ALA A 48 -13.50 -5.34 -10.73
C ALA A 48 -12.20 -5.16 -11.54
N LEU A 49 -11.26 -6.11 -11.44
CA LEU A 49 -10.00 -6.07 -12.17
C LEU A 49 -10.06 -6.93 -13.43
N PRO A 50 -9.35 -6.53 -14.51
CA PRO A 50 -9.27 -7.35 -15.70
C PRO A 50 -8.53 -8.67 -15.40
N SER A 51 -8.84 -9.73 -16.15
CA SER A 51 -8.17 -11.04 -15.99
C SER A 51 -6.68 -11.00 -16.28
N ARG A 52 -6.21 -10.00 -17.03
CA ARG A 52 -4.80 -9.63 -17.21
C ARG A 52 -4.65 -8.10 -17.25
N PRO A 53 -3.53 -7.57 -16.75
CA PRO A 53 -2.40 -8.27 -16.13
C PRO A 53 -2.74 -8.79 -14.72
N TYR A 54 -2.07 -9.85 -14.30
CA TYR A 54 -2.20 -10.37 -12.93
C TYR A 54 -1.55 -9.38 -11.95
N VAL A 55 -2.30 -8.93 -10.94
CA VAL A 55 -1.88 -7.84 -10.05
C VAL A 55 -1.29 -8.40 -8.76
N ILE A 56 -0.06 -7.98 -8.43
CA ILE A 56 0.66 -8.36 -7.21
C ILE A 56 0.81 -7.14 -6.30
N GLY A 57 0.22 -7.19 -5.10
CA GLY A 57 0.42 -6.17 -4.06
C GLY A 57 1.64 -6.51 -3.19
N LEU A 58 2.65 -5.62 -3.19
CA LEU A 58 3.82 -5.71 -2.33
C LEU A 58 3.61 -4.87 -1.07
N THR A 59 3.64 -5.55 0.08
CA THR A 59 3.47 -4.94 1.40
C THR A 59 4.55 -5.45 2.37
N GLY A 60 4.75 -4.74 3.48
CA GLY A 60 5.80 -4.99 4.46
C GLY A 60 6.31 -3.71 5.13
N GLY A 61 6.90 -3.84 6.32
CA GLY A 61 7.41 -2.69 7.10
C GLY A 61 8.54 -1.91 6.42
N THR A 62 8.87 -0.74 6.96
CA THR A 62 10.01 0.07 6.49
C THR A 62 11.31 -0.74 6.59
N GLY A 63 12.15 -0.69 5.55
CA GLY A 63 13.40 -1.46 5.49
C GLY A 63 13.24 -2.96 5.16
N SER A 64 12.02 -3.46 4.90
CA SER A 64 11.80 -4.89 4.60
C SER A 64 12.20 -5.34 3.18
N GLY A 65 12.80 -4.46 2.36
CA GLY A 65 13.26 -4.80 1.01
C GLY A 65 12.19 -4.81 -0.09
N LYS A 66 10.99 -4.26 0.14
CA LYS A 66 9.91 -4.15 -0.88
C LYS A 66 10.40 -3.54 -2.19
N THR A 67 11.13 -2.44 -2.10
CA THR A 67 11.68 -1.72 -3.25
C THR A 67 12.66 -2.59 -4.05
N SER A 68 13.43 -3.46 -3.39
CA SER A 68 14.34 -4.40 -4.04
C SER A 68 13.57 -5.50 -4.78
N ILE A 69 12.52 -6.06 -4.17
CA ILE A 69 11.65 -7.06 -4.82
C ILE A 69 10.85 -6.44 -5.97
N ALA A 70 10.34 -5.22 -5.81
CA ALA A 70 9.66 -4.50 -6.90
C ALA A 70 10.60 -4.35 -8.11
N LYS A 71 11.84 -3.90 -7.90
CA LYS A 71 12.85 -3.80 -8.98
C LYS A 71 13.14 -5.16 -9.63
N LEU A 72 13.28 -6.23 -8.83
CA LEU A 72 13.48 -7.58 -9.34
C LEU A 72 12.31 -8.04 -10.22
N LEU A 73 11.07 -7.83 -9.77
CA LEU A 73 9.87 -8.14 -10.56
C LEU A 73 9.85 -7.33 -11.87
N GLY A 74 10.26 -6.06 -11.83
CA GLY A 74 10.42 -5.23 -13.02
C GLY A 74 11.42 -5.82 -14.02
N HIS A 75 12.59 -6.28 -13.55
CA HIS A 75 13.57 -6.96 -14.40
C HIS A 75 13.06 -8.28 -15.00
N LEU A 76 12.10 -8.94 -14.33
CA LEU A 76 11.42 -10.13 -14.82
C LEU A 76 10.25 -9.81 -15.78
N GLY A 77 10.00 -8.54 -16.09
CA GLY A 77 8.98 -8.09 -17.04
C GLY A 77 7.64 -7.70 -16.41
N ALA A 78 7.57 -7.56 -15.08
CA ALA A 78 6.38 -7.00 -14.44
C ALA A 78 6.31 -5.48 -14.65
N PHE A 79 5.13 -4.96 -14.94
CA PHE A 79 4.89 -3.52 -14.94
C PHE A 79 4.79 -3.01 -13.51
N LEU A 80 5.64 -2.05 -13.13
CA LEU A 80 5.71 -1.56 -11.75
C LEU A 80 4.80 -0.34 -11.55
N ILE A 81 3.91 -0.44 -10.57
CA ILE A 81 3.03 0.64 -10.13
C ILE A 81 3.54 1.16 -8.80
N ASP A 82 3.90 2.44 -8.78
CA ASP A 82 4.42 3.14 -7.61
C ASP A 82 3.27 3.92 -6.95
N ALA A 83 2.72 3.37 -5.87
CA ALA A 83 1.57 3.95 -5.20
C ALA A 83 1.88 5.32 -4.57
N ASP A 84 3.14 5.59 -4.21
CA ASP A 84 3.56 6.85 -3.61
C ASP A 84 3.61 7.97 -4.65
N LYS A 85 4.05 7.65 -5.87
CA LYS A 85 3.94 8.57 -7.01
C LYS A 85 2.50 8.87 -7.37
N LEU A 86 1.63 7.85 -7.35
CA LEU A 86 0.19 8.06 -7.55
C LEU A 86 -0.39 8.96 -6.46
N GLY A 87 -0.08 8.68 -5.20
CA GLY A 87 -0.49 9.51 -4.08
C GLY A 87 -0.06 10.96 -4.24
N HIS A 88 1.17 11.21 -4.69
CA HIS A 88 1.60 12.57 -4.99
C HIS A 88 0.79 13.21 -6.12
N ALA A 89 0.64 12.50 -7.23
CA ALA A 89 0.01 12.99 -8.45
C ALA A 89 -1.49 13.30 -8.26
N VAL A 90 -2.14 12.68 -7.28
CA VAL A 90 -3.57 12.91 -6.99
C VAL A 90 -3.85 14.35 -6.58
N TYR A 91 -2.94 15.00 -5.87
CA TYR A 91 -3.15 16.34 -5.31
C TYR A 91 -2.11 17.39 -5.73
N VAL A 92 -1.32 17.13 -6.78
CA VAL A 92 -0.57 18.23 -7.45
C VAL A 92 -1.55 19.15 -8.18
N PRO A 93 -1.19 20.42 -8.48
CA PRO A 93 -2.04 21.31 -9.27
C PRO A 93 -2.51 20.65 -10.57
N GLY A 94 -3.83 20.67 -10.82
CA GLY A 94 -4.48 19.98 -11.93
C GLY A 94 -4.78 18.49 -11.69
N GLY A 95 -4.37 17.94 -10.55
CA GLY A 95 -4.69 16.57 -10.12
C GLY A 95 -6.15 16.43 -9.65
N PRO A 96 -6.70 15.20 -9.70
CA PRO A 96 -8.13 14.95 -9.47
C PRO A 96 -8.63 15.26 -8.05
N ALA A 97 -7.75 15.33 -7.06
CA ALA A 97 -8.11 15.68 -5.68
C ALA A 97 -7.69 17.10 -5.27
N TYR A 98 -6.90 17.81 -6.08
CA TYR A 98 -6.28 19.08 -5.70
C TYR A 98 -7.32 20.10 -5.18
N GLU A 99 -8.35 20.38 -5.98
CA GLU A 99 -9.38 21.37 -5.61
C GLU A 99 -10.15 20.97 -4.35
N ARG A 100 -10.48 19.68 -4.19
CA ARG A 100 -11.21 19.17 -3.02
C ARG A 100 -10.37 19.23 -1.75
N VAL A 101 -9.08 18.94 -1.85
CA VAL A 101 -8.13 19.05 -0.74
C VAL A 101 -7.98 20.53 -0.33
N VAL A 102 -7.80 21.44 -1.29
CA VAL A 102 -7.72 22.88 -1.01
C VAL A 102 -9.02 23.42 -0.41
N ALA A 103 -10.18 23.01 -0.92
CA ALA A 103 -11.47 23.42 -0.39
C ALA A 103 -11.71 22.94 1.05
N THR A 104 -11.17 21.78 1.42
CA THR A 104 -11.37 21.16 2.74
C THR A 104 -10.38 21.70 3.79
N PHE A 105 -9.12 21.89 3.41
CA PHE A 105 -8.05 22.26 4.36
C PHE A 105 -7.64 23.73 4.27
N GLY A 106 -8.22 24.47 3.32
CA GLY A 106 -8.03 25.89 3.07
C GLY A 106 -6.78 26.21 2.22
N ALA A 107 -6.74 27.42 1.67
CA ALA A 107 -5.64 27.88 0.79
C ALA A 107 -4.30 28.06 1.52
N GLU A 108 -4.29 28.07 2.85
CA GLU A 108 -3.08 28.12 3.68
C GLU A 108 -2.17 26.89 3.53
N ILE A 109 -2.69 25.79 2.96
CA ILE A 109 -1.87 24.61 2.65
C ILE A 109 -1.06 24.80 1.37
N LEU A 110 -1.24 25.89 0.63
CA LEU A 110 -0.57 26.13 -0.65
C LEU A 110 0.75 26.87 -0.45
N ASN A 111 1.74 26.50 -1.26
CA ASN A 111 2.95 27.27 -1.48
C ASN A 111 2.66 28.47 -2.40
N GLU A 112 3.62 29.39 -2.52
CA GLU A 112 3.52 30.56 -3.40
C GLU A 112 3.36 30.19 -4.88
N ASP A 113 3.85 29.02 -5.29
CA ASP A 113 3.72 28.46 -6.64
C ASP A 113 2.38 27.74 -6.89
N GLY A 114 1.49 27.72 -5.89
CA GLY A 114 0.21 27.03 -5.95
C GLY A 114 0.28 25.52 -5.72
N THR A 115 1.44 24.95 -5.39
CA THR A 115 1.54 23.53 -5.02
C THR A 115 1.14 23.29 -3.57
N ILE A 116 0.67 22.08 -3.23
CA ILE A 116 0.36 21.75 -1.83
C ILE A 116 1.65 21.60 -1.01
N ASN A 117 1.73 22.39 0.05
CA ASN A 117 2.75 22.28 1.08
C ASN A 117 2.45 21.09 2.00
N ARG A 118 3.12 19.96 1.71
CA ARG A 118 2.99 18.73 2.51
C ARG A 118 3.32 18.90 3.99
N LYS A 119 4.23 19.81 4.37
CA LYS A 119 4.56 20.04 5.78
C LYS A 119 3.37 20.68 6.51
N VAL A 120 2.72 21.66 5.88
CA VAL A 120 1.56 22.33 6.45
C VAL A 120 0.34 21.41 6.46
N LEU A 121 0.09 20.68 5.36
CA LEU A 121 -0.97 19.70 5.30
C LEU A 121 -0.76 18.58 6.33
N GLY A 122 0.45 18.04 6.42
CA GLY A 122 0.85 17.06 7.42
C GLY A 122 0.58 17.57 8.83
N ALA A 123 1.04 18.77 9.19
CA ALA A 123 0.80 19.35 10.51
C ALA A 123 -0.69 19.52 10.85
N LYS A 124 -1.56 19.66 9.85
CA LYS A 124 -3.02 19.71 10.05
C LYS A 124 -3.60 18.33 10.31
N VAL A 125 -3.22 17.32 9.53
CA VAL A 125 -3.82 15.97 9.57
C VAL A 125 -3.19 15.02 10.59
N PHE A 126 -1.89 15.17 10.89
CA PHE A 126 -1.21 14.31 11.85
C PHE A 126 -1.72 14.54 13.27
N GLY A 127 -2.00 13.44 13.96
CA GLY A 127 -2.55 13.47 15.33
C GLY A 127 -4.03 13.84 15.41
N LYS A 128 -4.71 14.13 14.28
CA LYS A 128 -6.14 14.43 14.24
C LYS A 128 -6.87 13.43 13.34
N GLN A 129 -7.46 12.41 13.96
CA GLN A 129 -8.11 11.31 13.23
C GLN A 129 -9.18 11.79 12.24
N GLU A 130 -10.00 12.78 12.59
CA GLU A 130 -11.04 13.31 11.71
C GLU A 130 -10.47 14.02 10.48
N GLN A 131 -9.38 14.78 10.65
CA GLN A 131 -8.72 15.48 9.55
C GLN A 131 -7.97 14.49 8.64
N LEU A 132 -7.30 13.51 9.23
CA LEU A 132 -6.67 12.44 8.48
C LEU A 132 -7.71 11.66 7.66
N LYS A 133 -8.84 11.31 8.28
CA LYS A 133 -9.95 10.63 7.60
C LYS A 133 -10.49 11.46 6.44
N SER A 134 -10.68 12.77 6.64
CA SER A 134 -11.14 13.67 5.59
C SER A 134 -10.17 13.71 4.41
N LEU A 135 -8.86 13.73 4.66
CA LEU A 135 -7.86 13.66 3.61
C LEU A 135 -7.89 12.31 2.88
N THR A 136 -7.91 11.19 3.62
CA THR A 136 -7.90 9.84 3.03
C THR A 136 -9.18 9.55 2.26
N ASP A 137 -10.34 10.00 2.72
CA ASP A 137 -11.63 9.82 2.05
C ASP A 137 -11.66 10.53 0.67
N ILE A 138 -10.93 11.64 0.53
CA ILE A 138 -10.78 12.35 -0.74
C ILE A 138 -9.74 11.65 -1.64
N VAL A 139 -8.61 11.23 -1.05
CA VAL A 139 -7.42 10.84 -1.83
C VAL A 139 -7.42 9.36 -2.21
N TRP A 140 -7.85 8.45 -1.33
CA TRP A 140 -7.82 7.01 -1.59
C TRP A 140 -8.64 6.57 -2.80
N PRO A 141 -9.88 7.06 -3.02
CA PRO A 141 -10.64 6.71 -4.22
C PRO A 141 -9.93 7.11 -5.51
N GLU A 142 -9.25 8.27 -5.52
CA GLU A 142 -8.52 8.74 -6.70
C GLU A 142 -7.23 7.94 -6.94
N ILE A 143 -6.49 7.57 -5.88
CA ILE A 143 -5.33 6.69 -6.01
C ILE A 143 -5.77 5.33 -6.59
N ALA A 144 -6.86 4.76 -6.08
CA ALA A 144 -7.39 3.49 -6.57
C ALA A 144 -7.75 3.59 -8.06
N ARG A 145 -8.48 4.65 -8.45
CA ARG A 145 -8.85 4.92 -9.85
C ARG A 145 -7.62 5.02 -10.76
N MET A 146 -6.60 5.77 -10.35
CA MET A 146 -5.36 5.91 -11.14
C MET A 146 -4.57 4.60 -11.22
N ALA A 147 -4.55 3.81 -10.16
CA ALA A 147 -3.92 2.49 -10.17
C ALA A 147 -4.63 1.54 -11.14
N GLU A 148 -5.96 1.50 -11.12
CA GLU A 148 -6.77 0.72 -12.08
C GLU A 148 -6.55 1.14 -13.53
N GLU A 149 -6.38 2.44 -13.77
CA GLU A 149 -6.06 3.00 -15.08
C GLU A 149 -4.69 2.49 -15.57
N GLN A 150 -3.65 2.57 -14.72
CA GLN A 150 -2.34 2.02 -15.05
C GLN A 150 -2.34 0.49 -15.27
N ILE A 151 -3.15 -0.26 -14.50
CA ILE A 151 -3.31 -1.71 -14.70
C ILE A 151 -3.91 -1.99 -16.09
N ARG A 152 -4.95 -1.24 -16.48
CA ARG A 152 -5.58 -1.37 -17.80
C ARG A 152 -4.64 -0.99 -18.93
N GLU A 153 -3.92 0.11 -18.80
CA GLU A 153 -2.92 0.55 -19.78
C GLU A 153 -1.80 -0.50 -19.94
N ALA A 154 -1.28 -1.02 -18.83
CA ALA A 154 -0.28 -2.08 -18.86
C ALA A 154 -0.80 -3.32 -19.58
N GLY A 155 -2.05 -3.71 -19.33
CA GLY A 155 -2.72 -4.82 -20.03
C GLY A 155 -2.86 -4.56 -21.53
N ALA A 156 -3.26 -3.36 -21.93
CA ALA A 156 -3.36 -2.97 -23.34
C ALA A 156 -1.99 -2.99 -24.06
N GLN A 157 -0.91 -2.73 -23.33
CA GLN A 157 0.47 -2.84 -23.82
C GLN A 157 1.00 -4.29 -23.83
N GLY A 158 0.20 -5.27 -23.42
CA GLY A 158 0.56 -6.69 -23.46
C GLY A 158 1.28 -7.19 -22.21
N ASN A 159 1.41 -6.37 -21.16
CA ASN A 159 1.98 -6.83 -19.89
C ASN A 159 1.13 -7.94 -19.29
N GLN A 160 1.77 -8.98 -18.77
CA GLN A 160 1.08 -10.13 -18.19
C GLN A 160 0.95 -10.01 -16.67
N VAL A 161 1.82 -9.23 -16.03
CA VAL A 161 1.91 -9.06 -14.57
C VAL A 161 2.13 -7.59 -14.24
N THR A 162 1.44 -7.08 -13.24
CA THR A 162 1.73 -5.80 -12.60
C THR A 162 2.10 -6.03 -11.14
N ALA A 163 3.05 -5.24 -10.62
CA ALA A 163 3.39 -5.25 -9.21
C ALA A 163 3.22 -3.84 -8.64
N GLN A 164 2.34 -3.71 -7.65
CA GLN A 164 2.10 -2.46 -6.93
C GLN A 164 2.85 -2.48 -5.61
N SER A 165 3.66 -1.45 -5.34
CA SER A 165 4.34 -1.28 -4.05
C SER A 165 3.82 -0.05 -3.32
N TRP A 166 3.73 -0.16 -2.00
CA TRP A 166 3.43 0.94 -1.08
C TRP A 166 4.60 1.14 -0.12
N GLU A 167 5.14 2.36 -0.01
CA GLU A 167 6.05 2.71 1.08
C GLU A 167 5.26 3.27 2.28
N LEU A 168 5.30 2.55 3.40
CA LEU A 168 4.79 3.04 4.69
C LEU A 168 5.64 4.25 5.12
N GLY A 169 5.07 5.46 5.01
CA GLY A 169 5.70 6.71 5.44
C GLY A 169 5.65 7.87 4.44
N ALA A 170 4.97 7.73 3.28
CA ALA A 170 4.85 8.81 2.29
C ALA A 170 3.74 9.84 2.56
N TRP A 171 3.05 9.71 3.70
CA TRP A 171 2.06 10.66 4.22
C TRP A 171 2.68 11.38 5.40
#